data_AF-A0A1Y0CGF0-F1
#
_entry.id   AF-A0A1Y0CGF0-F1
#
_cell.length_a   1.000
_cell.length_b   1.000
_cell.length_c   1.000
_cell.angle_alpha   90.00
_cell.angle_beta   90.00
_cell.angle_gamma   90.00
#
_symmetry.space_group_name_H-M   'P 1'
#
loop_
_entity.id
_entity.type
_entity.pdbx_description
1 polymer ?
#
loop_
_entity_poly.entity_id
_entity_poly.type
_entity_poly.pdbx_seq_one_letter_code
_entity_poly.pdbx_strand_id
1 'polypeptide(L)'
;MRKLSDVIAASPKVPAFSNGTDGYDWMSRWCDRCRHPVEIAWQNYNIGKRKTQMKGYEGGCPLLMAAMTGDVTPTEWLPQDEGPDRYHCIEFRGPDDGRQPPRPKPEPPGMEGLFERPQRGIRTLKQPASQPWPTFMMTARFSDR
;
A
#
# COMPACT_ATOMS: atom_id res chain seq x y z
N MET A 1 -2.89 3.30 -1.24
CA MET A 1 -3.83 3.50 -0.11
C MET A 1 -4.87 4.54 -0.49
N ARG A 2 -6.16 4.27 -0.24
CA ARG A 2 -7.30 5.15 -0.55
C ARG A 2 -7.44 6.27 0.49
N LYS A 3 -8.17 7.35 0.18
CA LYS A 3 -8.46 8.41 1.16
C LYS A 3 -9.55 7.96 2.14
N LEU A 4 -9.58 8.55 3.33
CA LEU A 4 -10.55 8.21 4.40
C LEU A 4 -12.01 8.24 3.92
N SER A 5 -12.41 9.31 3.21
CA SER A 5 -13.77 9.45 2.66
C SER A 5 -14.17 8.28 1.76
N ASP A 6 -13.23 7.84 0.91
CA ASP A 6 -13.47 6.82 -0.10
C ASP A 6 -13.56 5.44 0.55
N VAL A 7 -12.76 5.21 1.61
CA VAL A 7 -12.81 3.99 2.41
C VAL A 7 -14.14 3.89 3.13
N ILE A 8 -14.58 4.94 3.82
CA ILE A 8 -15.87 4.96 4.54
C ILE A 8 -17.03 4.71 3.59
N ALA A 9 -17.03 5.36 2.41
CA ALA A 9 -18.10 5.22 1.44
C ALA A 9 -18.19 3.81 0.82
N ALA A 10 -17.05 3.13 0.64
CA ALA A 10 -16.99 1.81 0.00
C ALA A 10 -17.12 0.64 0.98
N SER A 11 -17.06 0.89 2.29
CA SER A 11 -16.97 -0.16 3.31
C SER A 11 -18.34 -0.51 3.91
N PRO A 12 -18.57 -1.78 4.31
CA PRO A 12 -19.73 -2.16 5.09
C PRO A 12 -19.86 -1.34 6.39
N LYS A 13 -21.08 -0.85 6.67
CA LYS A 13 -21.42 -0.12 7.90
C LYS A 13 -21.67 -1.07 9.07
N VAL A 14 -20.59 -1.74 9.48
CA VAL A 14 -20.57 -2.63 10.62
C VAL A 14 -19.33 -2.27 11.43
N PRO A 15 -19.40 -2.18 12.76
CA PRO A 15 -18.22 -1.93 13.58
C PRO A 15 -17.23 -3.09 13.43
N ALA A 16 -15.96 -2.77 13.22
CA ALA A 16 -14.92 -3.77 13.06
C ALA A 16 -14.56 -4.48 14.38
N PHE A 17 -14.76 -3.82 15.51
CA PHE A 17 -14.43 -4.35 16.83
C PHE A 17 -15.64 -4.36 17.74
N SER A 18 -15.71 -5.34 18.64
CA SER A 18 -16.81 -5.46 19.61
C SER A 18 -16.72 -4.38 20.69
N ASN A 19 -15.50 -3.93 21.00
CA ASN A 19 -15.21 -2.88 21.97
C ASN A 19 -13.84 -2.21 21.67
N GLY A 20 -13.53 -1.13 22.38
CA GLY A 20 -12.28 -0.39 22.17
C GLY A 20 -11.02 -1.19 22.56
N THR A 21 -11.08 -2.03 23.58
CA THR A 21 -9.95 -2.87 24.03
C THR A 21 -9.55 -3.86 22.95
N ASP A 22 -10.51 -4.51 22.28
CA ASP A 22 -10.26 -5.41 21.14
C ASP A 22 -9.56 -4.64 20.01
N GLY A 23 -10.01 -3.41 19.74
CA GLY A 23 -9.39 -2.54 18.75
C GLY A 23 -7.93 -2.19 19.10
N TYR A 24 -7.65 -1.84 20.35
CA TYR A 24 -6.28 -1.55 20.81
C TYR A 24 -5.36 -2.77 20.77
N ASP A 25 -5.86 -3.93 21.18
CA ASP A 25 -5.10 -5.18 21.11
C ASP A 25 -4.75 -5.52 19.65
N TRP A 26 -5.72 -5.43 18.75
CA TRP A 26 -5.51 -5.61 17.31
C TRP A 26 -4.51 -4.59 16.73
N MET A 27 -4.65 -3.30 17.07
CA MET A 27 -3.72 -2.26 16.63
C MET A 27 -2.29 -2.53 17.07
N SER A 28 -2.09 -3.03 18.30
CA SER A 28 -0.77 -3.35 18.83
C SER A 28 -0.07 -4.47 18.04
N ARG A 29 -0.85 -5.42 17.52
CA ARG A 29 -0.32 -6.55 16.73
C ARG A 29 -0.08 -6.18 15.27
N TRP A 30 -0.88 -5.28 14.70
CA TRP A 30 -0.86 -5.00 13.27
C TRP A 30 -0.37 -3.60 12.94
N CYS A 31 -1.01 -2.55 13.46
CA CYS A 31 -0.71 -1.17 13.09
C CYS A 31 0.63 -0.67 13.65
N ASP A 32 0.94 -0.96 14.92
CA ASP A 32 2.14 -0.43 15.57
C ASP A 32 3.44 -0.90 14.90
N ARG A 33 3.42 -2.09 14.30
CA ARG A 33 4.55 -2.68 13.59
C ARG A 33 4.50 -2.51 12.08
N CYS A 34 3.47 -1.85 11.55
CA CYS A 34 3.28 -1.67 10.12
C CYS A 34 4.32 -0.70 9.54
N ARG A 35 4.94 -1.11 8.44
CA ARG A 35 5.95 -0.35 7.70
C ARG A 35 5.40 0.31 6.44
N HIS A 36 4.08 0.41 6.31
CA HIS A 36 3.47 1.10 5.17
C HIS A 36 3.90 2.59 5.16
N PRO A 37 4.28 3.19 4.01
CA PRO A 37 4.86 4.54 3.97
C PRO A 37 4.00 5.63 4.63
N VAL A 38 2.68 5.51 4.52
CA VAL A 38 1.72 6.44 5.16
C VAL A 38 1.80 6.33 6.68
N GLU A 39 1.86 5.11 7.21
CA GLU A 39 1.92 4.84 8.65
C GLU A 39 3.25 5.33 9.23
N ILE A 40 4.37 5.01 8.57
CA ILE A 40 5.69 5.51 8.97
C ILE A 40 5.72 7.05 8.96
N ALA A 41 5.13 7.69 7.95
CA ALA A 41 5.10 9.15 7.88
C ALA A 41 4.32 9.77 9.04
N TRP A 42 3.21 9.15 9.44
CA TRP A 42 2.41 9.57 10.58
C TRP A 42 3.11 9.31 11.92
N GLN A 43 3.66 8.11 12.13
CA GLN A 43 4.43 7.79 13.34
C GLN A 43 5.61 8.75 13.51
N ASN A 44 6.36 9.02 12.43
CA ASN A 44 7.46 9.98 12.44
C ASN A 44 7.00 11.42 12.75
N TYR A 45 5.79 11.81 12.34
CA TYR A 45 5.20 13.09 12.71
C TYR A 45 4.86 13.12 14.21
N ASN A 46 4.20 12.07 14.73
CA ASN A 46 3.83 11.96 16.14
C ASN A 46 5.03 11.99 17.10
N ILE A 47 6.14 11.34 16.73
CA ILE A 47 7.38 11.36 17.53
C ILE A 47 8.27 12.58 17.25
N GLY A 48 7.81 13.54 16.45
CA GLY A 48 8.53 14.78 16.15
C GLY A 48 9.72 14.65 15.18
N LYS A 49 9.97 13.47 14.61
CA LYS A 49 11.01 13.28 13.57
C LYS A 49 10.63 13.96 12.26
N ARG A 50 9.34 14.19 12.02
CA ARG A 50 8.82 14.89 10.84
C ARG A 50 8.07 16.15 11.27
N LYS A 51 8.40 17.30 10.67
CA LYS A 51 7.79 18.61 11.00
C LYS A 51 6.39 18.81 10.44
N THR A 52 6.10 18.23 9.28
CA THR A 52 4.84 18.42 8.56
C THR A 52 4.08 17.11 8.44
N GLN A 53 2.78 17.17 8.73
CA GLN A 53 1.90 16.05 8.51
C GLN A 53 1.73 15.75 7.02
N MET A 54 1.43 14.50 6.68
CA MET A 54 1.19 14.10 5.30
C MET A 54 -0.20 14.59 4.83
N LYS A 55 -0.24 15.42 3.79
CA LYS A 55 -1.49 15.98 3.24
C LYS A 55 -2.43 14.86 2.80
N GLY A 56 -3.68 14.90 3.26
CA GLY A 56 -4.71 13.90 2.95
C GLY A 56 -4.68 12.64 3.83
N TYR A 57 -3.75 12.56 4.79
CA TYR A 57 -3.62 11.47 5.76
C TYR A 57 -3.40 12.02 7.17
N GLU A 58 -4.27 12.95 7.57
CA GLU A 58 -4.14 13.74 8.81
C GLU A 58 -4.43 12.92 10.08
N GLY A 59 -4.89 11.68 9.95
CA GLY A 59 -5.10 10.74 11.05
C GLY A 59 -4.20 9.51 11.00
N GLY A 60 -3.21 9.47 10.09
CA GLY A 60 -2.43 8.26 9.83
C GLY A 60 -3.10 7.33 8.83
N CYS A 61 -3.08 6.02 9.10
CA CYS A 61 -3.68 5.04 8.20
C CYS A 61 -5.21 5.28 8.07
N PRO A 62 -5.71 5.57 6.85
CA PRO A 62 -7.13 5.84 6.60
C PRO A 62 -8.02 4.62 6.83
N LEU A 63 -7.48 3.40 6.69
CA LEU A 63 -8.22 2.17 6.98
C LEU A 63 -8.51 2.06 8.48
N LEU A 64 -7.49 2.33 9.30
CA LEU A 64 -7.65 2.35 10.75
C LEU A 64 -8.59 3.48 11.19
N MET A 65 -8.41 4.68 10.62
CA MET A 65 -9.29 5.81 10.90
C MET A 65 -10.75 5.52 10.52
N ALA A 66 -10.99 4.85 9.39
CA ALA A 66 -12.34 4.44 9.00
C ALA A 66 -12.95 3.48 10.02
N ALA A 67 -12.18 2.51 10.51
CA ALA A 67 -12.64 1.56 11.52
C ALA A 67 -12.93 2.21 12.89
N MET A 68 -12.12 3.19 13.30
CA MET A 68 -12.23 3.83 14.62
C MET A 68 -13.23 4.99 14.67
N THR A 69 -13.43 5.71 13.56
CA THR A 69 -14.27 6.93 13.53
C THR A 69 -15.50 6.81 12.66
N GLY A 70 -15.47 5.92 11.68
CA GLY A 70 -16.56 5.76 10.71
C GLY A 70 -17.53 4.64 11.04
N ASP A 71 -17.28 3.84 12.09
CA ASP A 71 -18.04 2.64 12.43
C ASP A 71 -18.24 1.69 11.23
N VAL A 72 -17.19 1.55 10.41
CA VAL A 72 -17.16 0.67 9.24
C VAL A 72 -16.07 -0.37 9.33
N THR A 73 -16.26 -1.53 8.70
CA THR A 73 -15.20 -2.54 8.52
C THR A 73 -14.56 -2.31 7.16
N PRO A 74 -13.29 -1.85 7.08
CA PRO A 74 -12.64 -1.59 5.80
C PRO A 74 -12.64 -2.82 4.90
N THR A 75 -12.95 -2.66 3.61
CA THR A 75 -12.95 -3.77 2.64
C THR A 75 -11.58 -4.44 2.50
N GLU A 76 -10.51 -3.71 2.80
CA GLU A 76 -9.13 -4.19 2.83
C GLU A 76 -8.82 -5.12 4.00
N TRP A 77 -9.75 -5.31 4.94
CA TRP A 77 -9.58 -6.20 6.08
C TRP A 77 -10.20 -7.56 5.78
N LEU A 78 -9.36 -8.55 5.55
CA LEU A 78 -9.77 -9.92 5.31
C LEU A 78 -10.16 -10.58 6.63
N PRO A 79 -11.39 -11.10 6.75
CA PRO A 79 -11.78 -11.85 7.94
C PRO A 79 -10.92 -13.12 8.06
N GLN A 80 -10.55 -13.44 9.28
CA GLN A 80 -9.91 -14.69 9.69
C GLN A 80 -10.88 -15.49 10.58
N ASP A 81 -10.43 -16.66 11.01
CA ASP A 81 -11.15 -17.46 12.01
C ASP A 81 -11.38 -16.67 13.31
N GLU A 82 -12.36 -17.12 14.10
CA GLU A 82 -12.71 -16.46 15.36
C GLU A 82 -11.52 -16.44 16.32
N GLY A 83 -11.10 -15.23 16.69
CA GLY A 83 -9.98 -15.00 17.58
C GLY A 83 -9.64 -13.51 17.69
N PRO A 84 -8.57 -13.17 18.42
CA PRO A 84 -8.18 -11.79 18.63
C PRO A 84 -7.46 -11.19 17.39
N ASP A 85 -7.18 -12.02 16.38
CA ASP A 85 -6.71 -11.64 15.04
C ASP A 85 -7.81 -11.79 13.97
N ARG A 86 -9.07 -11.49 14.32
CA ARG A 86 -10.24 -11.64 13.44
C ARG A 86 -10.10 -10.98 12.07
N TYR A 87 -9.22 -9.98 11.92
CA TYR A 87 -9.01 -9.27 10.66
C TYR A 87 -7.54 -9.16 10.31
N HIS A 88 -7.18 -9.48 9.06
CA HIS A 88 -5.87 -9.21 8.48
C HIS A 88 -5.95 -8.13 7.42
N CYS A 89 -5.16 -7.07 7.55
CA CYS A 89 -5.13 -5.98 6.58
C CYS A 89 -4.25 -6.34 5.36
N ILE A 90 -4.79 -6.26 4.15
CA ILE A 90 -4.04 -6.55 2.91
C ILE A 90 -2.93 -5.52 2.61
N GLU A 91 -3.09 -4.30 3.12
CA GLU A 91 -2.12 -3.21 2.97
C GLU A 91 -1.05 -3.25 4.06
N PHE A 92 -1.11 -4.22 4.97
CA PHE A 92 -0.08 -4.40 5.99
C PHE A 92 1.26 -4.71 5.33
N ARG A 93 2.31 -4.07 5.84
CA ARG A 93 3.70 -4.34 5.47
C ARG A 93 4.45 -4.62 6.76
N GLY A 94 4.84 -5.87 6.96
CA GLY A 94 5.56 -6.28 8.16
C GLY A 94 6.98 -5.70 8.21
N PRO A 95 7.65 -5.84 9.36
CA PRO A 95 9.08 -5.53 9.50
C PRO A 95 9.96 -6.31 8.50
N ASP A 96 9.49 -7.50 8.08
CA ASP A 96 10.18 -8.37 7.13
C ASP A 96 9.81 -8.07 5.65
N ASP A 97 8.69 -7.39 5.40
CA ASP A 97 8.23 -6.96 4.07
C ASP A 97 9.01 -5.72 3.59
N GLY A 98 10.25 -5.95 3.19
CA GLY A 98 11.12 -4.86 2.74
C GLY A 98 12.60 -5.19 2.70
N ARG A 99 13.01 -6.42 3.01
CA ARG A 99 14.36 -6.86 2.67
C ARG A 99 14.46 -6.86 1.14
N GLN A 100 15.10 -5.82 0.59
CA GLN A 100 15.67 -5.94 -0.73
C GLN A 100 16.46 -7.26 -0.76
N PRO A 101 16.34 -8.08 -1.82
CA PRO A 101 17.22 -9.22 -1.96
C PRO A 101 18.66 -8.73 -1.73
N PRO A 102 19.46 -9.45 -0.92
CA PRO A 102 20.79 -9.01 -0.55
C PRO A 102 21.54 -8.63 -1.83
N ARG A 103 21.95 -7.37 -1.93
CA ARG A 103 22.76 -6.94 -3.07
C ARG A 103 24.05 -7.78 -3.05
N PRO A 104 24.49 -8.32 -4.20
CA PRO A 104 25.76 -9.03 -4.26
C PRO A 104 26.86 -8.15 -3.66
N LYS A 105 27.61 -8.69 -2.69
CA LYS A 105 28.79 -7.99 -2.15
C LYS A 105 29.81 -7.79 -3.29
N PRO A 106 30.53 -6.66 -3.32
CA PRO A 106 31.66 -6.51 -4.24
C PRO A 106 32.65 -7.65 -4.07
N GLU A 107 33.17 -8.19 -5.17
CA GLU A 107 34.21 -9.21 -5.13
C GLU A 107 35.50 -8.64 -4.56
N PRO A 108 36.30 -9.44 -3.84
CA PRO A 108 37.61 -9.02 -3.35
C PRO A 108 38.55 -8.67 -4.52
N PRO A 109 39.44 -7.68 -4.37
CA PRO A 109 40.45 -7.38 -5.38
C PRO A 109 41.34 -8.61 -5.66
N GLY A 110 41.52 -8.97 -6.93
CA GLY A 110 42.42 -10.06 -7.36
C GLY A 110 41.77 -11.45 -7.47
N MET A 111 40.46 -11.56 -7.28
CA MET A 111 39.70 -12.78 -7.59
C MET A 111 38.91 -12.54 -8.88
N GLU A 112 39.15 -13.37 -9.91
CA GLU A 112 38.26 -13.42 -11.08
C GLU A 112 37.00 -14.19 -10.67
N GLY A 113 35.85 -13.52 -10.68
CA GLY A 113 34.57 -14.13 -10.37
C GLY A 113 34.30 -15.37 -11.22
N LEU A 114 33.75 -16.43 -10.62
CA LEU A 114 33.42 -17.69 -11.30
C LEU A 114 32.35 -17.52 -12.41
N PHE A 115 31.65 -16.38 -12.42
CA PHE A 115 30.65 -16.02 -13.41
C PHE A 115 30.86 -14.59 -13.88
N GLU A 116 30.62 -14.34 -15.17
CA GLU A 116 30.59 -12.98 -15.70
C GLU A 116 29.55 -12.15 -14.95
N ARG A 117 29.98 -10.98 -14.48
CA ARG A 117 29.08 -10.02 -13.86
C ARG A 117 27.99 -9.64 -14.86
N PRO A 118 26.70 -9.82 -14.54
CA PRO A 118 25.65 -9.34 -15.43
C PRO A 118 25.85 -7.84 -15.66
N GLN A 119 25.87 -7.41 -16.93
CA GLN A 119 26.02 -6.00 -17.28
C GLN A 119 25.06 -5.19 -16.40
N ARG A 120 25.57 -4.14 -15.71
CA ARG A 120 24.69 -3.15 -15.10
C ARG A 120 23.76 -2.68 -16.21
N GLY A 121 22.46 -2.93 -16.04
CA GLY A 121 21.46 -2.62 -17.04
C GLY A 121 21.66 -1.20 -17.56
N ILE A 122 22.28 -1.07 -18.72
CA ILE A 122 21.98 0.02 -19.62
C ILE A 122 20.47 -0.10 -19.81
N ARG A 123 19.73 1.00 -19.64
CA ARG A 123 18.30 1.03 -19.91
C ARG A 123 18.10 0.77 -21.40
N THR A 124 18.15 -0.49 -21.80
CA THR A 124 17.74 -0.97 -23.11
C THR A 124 16.23 -0.99 -23.03
N LEU A 125 15.60 0.14 -23.37
CA LEU A 125 14.23 0.32 -23.87
C LEU A 125 13.85 1.78 -23.64
N LYS A 126 14.05 2.61 -24.68
CA LYS A 126 13.34 3.87 -24.86
C LYS A 126 11.87 3.50 -25.05
N GLN A 127 10.97 4.00 -24.21
CA GLN A 127 9.52 3.88 -24.46
C GLN A 127 9.25 4.34 -25.90
N PRO A 128 8.58 3.55 -26.75
CA PRO A 128 8.14 4.05 -28.03
C PRO A 128 7.22 5.24 -27.76
N ALA A 129 7.43 6.33 -28.50
CA ALA A 129 6.51 7.46 -28.46
C ALA A 129 5.10 6.92 -28.74
N SER A 130 4.13 7.28 -27.89
CA SER A 130 2.73 6.95 -28.09
C SER A 130 2.34 7.36 -29.51
N GLN A 131 2.11 6.40 -30.40
CA GLN A 131 1.50 6.73 -31.68
C GLN A 131 0.07 7.21 -31.39
N PRO A 132 -0.36 8.36 -31.94
CA PRO A 132 -1.76 8.71 -31.91
C PRO A 132 -2.52 7.61 -32.67
N TRP A 133 -3.51 7.03 -31.99
CA TRP A 133 -4.42 6.05 -32.59
C TRP A 133 -5.00 6.63 -33.89
N PRO A 134 -5.14 5.85 -34.97
CA PRO A 134 -5.85 6.31 -36.14
C PRO A 134 -7.28 6.63 -35.73
N THR A 135 -7.70 7.87 -35.96
CA THR A 135 -9.10 8.28 -35.87
C THR A 135 -9.90 7.41 -36.83
N PHE A 136 -10.48 6.32 -36.34
CA PHE A 136 -11.53 5.61 -37.06
C PHE A 136 -12.69 6.59 -37.22
N MET A 137 -12.80 7.19 -38.40
CA MET A 137 -14.02 7.86 -38.85
C MET A 137 -15.13 6.81 -38.86
N MET A 138 -15.91 6.73 -37.79
CA MET A 138 -17.23 6.12 -37.80
C MET A 138 -18.12 6.96 -38.71
N THR A 139 -18.14 6.67 -40.01
CA THR A 139 -19.27 7.01 -40.86
C THR A 139 -20.43 6.09 -40.48
N ALA A 140 -21.23 6.52 -39.51
CA ALA A 140 -22.54 5.94 -39.27
C ALA A 140 -23.44 6.29 -40.46
N ARG A 141 -23.65 5.33 -41.37
CA ARG A 141 -24.83 5.37 -42.25
C ARG A 141 -26.00 4.85 -41.42
N PHE A 142 -26.80 5.77 -40.89
CA PHE A 142 -28.18 5.49 -40.50
C PHE A 142 -28.94 5.04 -41.76
N SER A 143 -29.43 3.80 -41.76
CA SER A 143 -30.37 3.32 -42.77
C SER A 143 -31.75 3.33 -42.14
N ASP A 144 -32.57 4.30 -42.55
CA ASP A 144 -34.02 4.29 -42.35
C ASP A 144 -34.65 3.20 -43.20
N ARG A 145 -35.24 2.19 -42.56
CA ARG A 145 -36.59 1.64 -42.84
C ARG A 145 -36.93 0.44 -41.97
#